data_AF-A0A1R1EF08-F1
#
_entry.id   AF-A0A1R1EF08-F1
#
_cell.length_a   1.000
_cell.length_b   1.000
_cell.length_c   1.000
_cell.angle_alpha   90.00
_cell.angle_beta   90.00
_cell.angle_gamma   90.00
#
_symmetry.space_group_name_H-M   'P 1'
#
loop_
_entity.id
_entity.type
_entity.pdbx_description
1 polymer ?
#
loop_
_entity_poly.entity_id
_entity_poly.type
_entity_poly.pdbx_seq_one_letter_code
_entity_poly.pdbx_strand_id
1 'polypeptide(L)' 'MSEEPFKVIGDLYNRIFTVQSSHLEIKVDYLVWNQIFANLPKDYKLPDIPVLQLDRPFDIGER' A
#
# COMPACT_ATOMS: atom_id res chain seq x y z
N MET A 1 21.09 3.67 24.47
CA MET A 1 20.84 4.73 23.49
C MET A 1 19.61 4.28 22.72
N SER A 2 18.49 4.97 22.85
CA SER A 2 17.32 4.72 22.00
C SER A 2 17.64 5.33 20.63
N GLU A 3 18.05 4.48 19.69
CA GLU A 3 18.23 4.91 18.30
C GLU A 3 16.85 5.31 17.77
N GLU A 4 16.70 6.59 17.41
CA GLU A 4 15.47 7.06 16.82
C GLU A 4 15.31 6.40 15.45
N PRO A 5 14.13 5.82 15.13
CA PRO A 5 13.94 5.10 13.90
C PRO A 5 14.18 6.00 12.68
N PHE A 6 14.98 5.52 11.72
CA PHE A 6 15.21 6.24 10.46
C PHE A 6 13.93 6.22 9.62
N LYS A 7 13.40 7.40 9.31
CA LYS A 7 12.12 7.54 8.59
C LYS A 7 12.29 8.11 7.18
N VAL A 8 11.53 7.57 6.23
CA VAL A 8 11.52 7.97 4.81
C VAL A 8 10.11 8.33 4.35
N ILE A 9 9.98 8.99 3.20
CA ILE A 9 8.68 9.37 2.62
C ILE A 9 7.89 8.10 2.29
N GLY A 10 6.62 8.02 2.73
CA GLY A 10 5.75 6.86 2.51
C GLY A 10 5.53 6.53 1.04
N ASP A 11 5.47 7.55 0.19
CA ASP A 11 5.26 7.42 -1.26
C ASP A 11 6.22 6.46 -1.97
N LEU A 12 7.40 6.20 -1.41
CA LEU A 12 8.36 5.20 -1.93
C LEU A 12 7.74 3.79 -2.04
N TYR A 13 6.70 3.51 -1.26
CA TYR A 13 6.00 2.22 -1.22
C TYR A 13 4.67 2.23 -1.98
N ASN A 14 4.27 3.32 -2.65
CA ASN A 14 2.95 3.41 -3.31
C ASN A 14 2.67 2.28 -4.30
N ARG A 15 3.69 1.73 -4.96
CA ARG A 15 3.56 0.64 -5.93
C ARG A 15 2.98 -0.66 -5.37
N ILE A 16 2.89 -0.82 -4.05
CA ILE A 16 2.29 -2.01 -3.43
C ILE A 16 0.82 -1.83 -3.08
N PHE A 17 0.22 -0.68 -3.42
CA PHE A 17 -1.18 -0.36 -3.20
C PHE A 17 -1.90 -0.12 -4.53
N THR A 18 -3.17 -0.52 -4.60
CA THR A 18 -4.03 -0.28 -5.77
C THR A 18 -4.40 1.18 -5.92
N VAL A 19 -4.60 1.87 -4.80
CA VAL A 19 -4.81 3.32 -4.73
C VAL A 19 -3.50 3.95 -4.29
N GLN A 20 -2.84 4.66 -5.22
CA GLN A 20 -1.62 5.39 -4.93
C GLN A 20 -1.99 6.80 -4.48
N SER A 21 -1.70 7.12 -3.22
CA SER A 21 -1.86 8.47 -2.68
C SER A 21 -0.51 9.10 -2.40
N SER A 22 -0.34 10.39 -2.65
CA SER A 22 0.91 11.10 -2.40
C SER A 22 0.76 12.03 -1.21
N HIS A 23 1.57 11.79 -0.18
CA HIS A 23 1.57 12.54 1.07
C HIS A 23 3.00 12.73 1.57
N LEU A 24 3.65 13.80 1.10
CA LEU A 24 5.06 14.11 1.42
C LEU A 24 5.32 14.34 2.92
N GLU A 25 4.28 14.69 3.67
CA GLU A 25 4.28 14.86 5.11
C GLU A 25 4.31 13.53 5.89
N ILE A 26 3.87 12.43 5.27
CA ILE A 26 3.82 11.12 5.90
C ILE A 26 5.19 10.45 5.77
N LYS A 27 5.81 10.21 6.93
CA LYS A 27 7.07 9.47 7.04
C LYS A 27 6.86 8.13 7.72
N VAL A 28 7.48 7.10 7.15
CA VAL A 28 7.38 5.71 7.62
C VAL A 28 8.73 5.17 8.05
N ASP A 29 8.74 4.19 8.95
CA ASP A 29 9.97 3.51 9.38
C ASP A 29 10.61 2.74 8.23
N TYR A 30 11.86 3.07 7.92
CA TYR A 30 12.58 2.47 6.80
C TYR A 30 12.80 0.96 6.95
N LEU A 31 13.16 0.49 8.14
CA LEU A 31 13.48 -0.92 8.37
C LEU A 31 12.23 -1.78 8.23
N VAL A 32 11.13 -1.36 8.87
CA VAL A 32 9.85 -2.07 8.82
C VAL A 32 9.34 -2.14 7.38
N TRP A 33 9.31 -1.02 6.66
CA TRP A 33 8.73 -0.99 5.31
C TRP A 33 9.61 -1.67 4.26
N ASN A 34 10.93 -1.57 4.35
CA ASN A 34 11.81 -2.35 3.47
C ASN A 34 11.72 -3.84 3.75
N GLN A 35 11.55 -4.26 4.99
CA GLN A 35 11.32 -5.67 5.30
C GLN A 35 10.01 -6.15 4.67
N ILE A 36 8.91 -5.41 4.81
CA ILE A 36 7.64 -5.75 4.14
C ILE A 36 7.85 -5.84 2.63
N PHE A 37 8.49 -4.83 2.04
CA PHE A 37 8.71 -4.76 0.60
C PHE A 37 9.56 -5.92 0.06
N ALA A 38 10.64 -6.28 0.77
CA ALA A 38 11.55 -7.37 0.39
C ALA A 38 10.92 -8.76 0.52
N ASN A 39 9.89 -8.91 1.35
CA ASN A 39 9.18 -10.18 1.56
C ASN A 39 7.93 -10.33 0.68
N LEU A 40 7.69 -9.40 -0.25
CA LEU A 40 6.63 -9.56 -1.23
C LEU A 40 6.89 -10.79 -2.11
N PRO A 41 5.84 -11.53 -2.52
CA PRO A 41 5.96 -12.59 -3.51
C PRO A 41 6.65 -12.09 -4.80
N LYS A 42 7.44 -12.95 -5.45
CA LYS A 42 8.17 -12.61 -6.70
C LYS A 42 7.22 -12.11 -7.79
N ASP A 43 6.01 -12.61 -7.76
CA ASP A 43 4.90 -12.39 -8.67
C ASP A 43 3.76 -11.62 -8.00
N TYR A 44 4.09 -10.77 -7.02
CA TYR A 44 3.15 -9.82 -6.43
C TYR A 44 2.47 -9.00 -7.53
N LYS A 45 1.15 -9.12 -7.61
CA LYS A 45 0.31 -8.40 -8.57
C LYS A 45 -0.75 -7.64 -7.79
N LEU A 46 -0.95 -6.40 -8.21
CA LEU A 46 -2.12 -5.65 -7.77
C LEU A 46 -3.35 -6.16 -8.53
N PRO A 47 -4.51 -6.26 -7.87
CA PRO A 47 -5.75 -6.60 -8.55
C PRO A 47 -6.15 -5.50 -9.54
N ASP A 48 -6.64 -5.91 -10.70
CA ASP A 48 -7.21 -4.99 -11.70
C ASP A 48 -8.58 -4.47 -11.25
N ILE A 49 -9.07 -3.42 -11.91
CA ILE A 49 -10.38 -2.80 -11.66
C ILE A 49 -11.54 -3.83 -11.56
N PRO A 50 -11.64 -4.85 -12.44
CA PRO A 50 -12.71 -5.84 -12.33
C PRO A 50 -12.64 -6.67 -11.04
N VAL A 51 -11.44 -7.01 -10.57
CA VAL A 51 -11.23 -7.74 -9.31
C VAL A 51 -11.63 -6.86 -8.12
N LEU A 52 -11.28 -5.57 -8.17
CA LEU A 52 -11.67 -4.61 -7.13
C LEU A 52 -13.18 -4.35 -7.06
N GLN A 53 -13.92 -4.63 -8.13
CA GLN A 53 -15.38 -4.47 -8.17
C GLN A 53 -16.14 -5.70 -7.67
N LEU A 54 -15.51 -6.88 -7.62
CA LEU A 54 -16.11 -8.11 -7.09
C LEU A 54 -16.41 -8.04 -5.58
N ASP A 55 -15.58 -7.31 -4.83
CA ASP A 55 -15.76 -7.09 -3.39
C ASP A 55 -16.77 -5.97 -3.08
N ARG A 56 -17.28 -5.27 -4.10
CA ARG A 56 -18.31 -4.26 -3.89
C ARG A 56 -19.65 -4.98 -3.71
N PRO A 57 -20.38 -4.77 -2.59
CA PRO A 57 -21.72 -5.31 -2.46
C PRO A 57 -22.53 -4.89 -3.69
N PHE A 58 -23.27 -5.84 -4.29
CA PHE A 58 -24.17 -5.54 -5.40
C PHE A 58 -25.01 -4.33 -4.98
N ASP A 59 -24.83 -3.22 -5.70
CA ASP A 59 -25.68 -2.06 -5.57
C ASP A 59 -27.04 -2.50 -6.10
N ILE A 60 -27.85 -3.10 -5.23
CA ILE A 60 -29.27 -3.33 -5.45
C ILE A 60 -29.92 -1.96 -5.43
N GLY A 61 -29.76 -1.23 -6.54
CA GLY A 61 -30.43 0.03 -6.76
C GLY A 61 -31.91 -0.18 -6.45
N GLU A 62 -32.40 0.55 -5.45
CA GLU A 62 -33.83 0.64 -5.16
C GLU A 62 -34.53 1.04 -6.47
N ARG A 63 -35.40 0.15 -6.94
CA ARG A 63 -36.29 0.37 -8.09
C ARG A 63 -37.38 1.38 -7.74
#